data_AF-A0AAU3JP86-F1
#
_entry.id   AF-A0AAU3JP86-F1
#
_cell.length_a   1.000
_cell.length_b   1.000
_cell.length_c   1.000
_cell.angle_alpha   90.00
_cell.angle_beta   90.00
_cell.angle_gamma   90.00
#
_symmetry.space_group_name_H-M   'P 1'
#
loop_
_entity.id
_entity.type
_entity.pdbx_description
1 polymer ?
#
loop_
_entity_poly.entity_id
_entity_poly.type
_entity_poly.pdbx_seq_one_letter_code
_entity_poly.pdbx_strand_id
1 'polypeptide(L)'
;MSATDLKPVPAQGKELTPDRVAAAIRGCTEDGTYPVHFAESGLPGTPPDETDWTPPLGRRQANLLTAALRGLPLLGRTHDPDVVTTDDAMTALRSLPHSTDAVEAGRANRMRPRLLTAVIGPAARRTGYVYGLPHHGVEPLLQAVTRAAQAPLVLRIVYGASTTIPLRALSYILPAIQMAARLTAVGCRTPYIQVVLASSLGCQINSLAQDDVAEETAVLARSLDQVLSVLAPGRYGICRTPSDTSDVLGALHQLIAGLTSTQQARVIERLAGKGGATTDEQTLLYAASHVLVHDRESIALALDRGTPVPQNAVVIDIGGLQERHFYDARRLFSPLTQSASPGALVLSRHSVPPYTMARGGDIALRDFLSTGQTPCLYNEVAPAVRHDLRLLSNLLPLEILLPPATARPGELL
;
A
#
# COMPACT_ATOMS: atom_id res chain seq x y z
N MET A 1 -12.23 28.46 -16.81
CA MET A 1 -11.95 29.68 -16.03
C MET A 1 -10.45 29.87 -16.00
N SER A 2 -10.03 31.12 -16.19
CA SER A 2 -8.66 31.54 -16.52
C SER A 2 -7.64 31.24 -15.43
N ALA A 3 -6.41 31.01 -15.88
CA ALA A 3 -5.20 31.19 -15.10
C ALA A 3 -4.98 32.68 -14.81
N THR A 4 -4.74 33.01 -13.53
CA THR A 4 -4.10 34.22 -12.97
C THR A 4 -4.17 34.01 -11.44
N ASP A 5 -3.25 34.37 -10.55
CA ASP A 5 -1.96 35.04 -10.59
C ASP A 5 -1.27 34.68 -9.27
N LEU A 6 -0.04 34.18 -9.30
CA LEU A 6 0.83 34.18 -8.12
C LEU A 6 2.00 35.10 -8.43
N LYS A 7 1.97 36.32 -7.91
CA LYS A 7 3.10 37.25 -7.98
C LYS A 7 4.27 36.69 -7.16
N PRO A 8 5.49 36.60 -7.72
CA PRO A 8 6.66 36.24 -6.95
C PRO A 8 7.13 37.42 -6.07
N VAL A 9 7.54 37.10 -4.85
CA VAL A 9 8.23 38.00 -3.93
C VAL A 9 9.67 38.19 -4.43
N PRO A 10 10.21 39.41 -4.54
CA PRO A 10 11.57 39.61 -5.04
C PRO A 10 12.58 39.29 -3.93
N ALA A 11 13.40 38.27 -4.15
CA ALA A 11 14.61 38.05 -3.36
C ALA A 11 15.79 38.69 -4.10
N GLN A 12 16.35 39.76 -3.53
CA GLN A 12 17.67 40.25 -3.91
C GLN A 12 18.70 39.15 -3.63
N GLY A 13 19.36 38.62 -4.66
CA GLY A 13 20.36 37.56 -4.48
C GLY A 13 21.05 37.11 -5.76
N LYS A 14 22.36 36.88 -5.65
CA LYS A 14 23.35 36.66 -6.73
C LYS A 14 23.20 35.31 -7.49
N GLU A 15 24.02 35.15 -8.54
CA GLU A 15 24.00 34.20 -9.67
C GLU A 15 24.18 32.79 -9.15
N LEU A 16 23.63 31.79 -9.81
CA LEU A 16 23.91 30.39 -9.51
C LEU A 16 24.33 29.70 -10.81
N THR A 17 25.62 29.77 -11.12
CA THR A 17 26.29 28.99 -12.17
C THR A 17 26.57 27.56 -11.69
N PRO A 18 26.88 26.59 -12.57
CA PRO A 18 27.28 25.23 -12.18
C PRO A 18 28.39 25.20 -11.13
N ASP A 19 29.38 26.08 -11.24
CA ASP A 19 30.46 26.22 -10.26
C ASP A 19 29.97 26.73 -8.90
N ARG A 20 28.94 27.60 -8.90
CA ARG A 20 28.32 28.10 -7.67
C ARG A 20 27.35 27.11 -7.04
N VAL A 21 26.69 26.26 -7.82
CA VAL A 21 25.92 25.13 -7.29
C VAL A 21 26.88 24.11 -6.70
N ALA A 22 28.02 23.84 -7.33
CA ALA A 22 29.07 22.97 -6.79
C ALA A 22 29.76 23.58 -5.56
N ALA A 23 29.99 24.90 -5.51
CA ALA A 23 30.52 25.60 -4.33
C ALA A 23 29.50 25.65 -3.20
N ALA A 24 28.24 25.95 -3.50
CA ALA A 24 27.14 25.91 -2.55
C ALA A 24 26.95 24.51 -2.00
N ILE A 25 27.03 23.45 -2.82
CA ILE A 25 26.98 22.03 -2.41
C ILE A 25 28.20 21.64 -1.56
N ARG A 26 29.39 22.21 -1.82
CA ARG A 26 30.61 22.01 -1.02
C ARG A 26 30.70 22.87 0.25
N GLY A 27 29.74 23.78 0.48
CA GLY A 27 29.73 24.67 1.63
C GLY A 27 30.71 25.86 1.53
N CYS A 28 31.22 26.17 0.34
CA CYS A 28 32.09 27.32 0.10
C CYS A 28 31.26 28.56 -0.23
N THR A 29 31.60 29.73 0.34
CA THR A 29 31.09 31.03 -0.13
C THR A 29 31.84 31.47 -1.40
N GLU A 30 31.36 32.54 -2.03
CA GLU A 30 31.79 33.05 -3.36
C GLU A 30 33.31 33.27 -3.50
N ASP A 31 34.06 33.31 -2.39
CA ASP A 31 35.49 33.60 -2.34
C ASP A 31 36.35 32.36 -2.00
N GLY A 32 35.79 31.15 -2.07
CA GLY A 32 36.53 29.90 -1.81
C GLY A 32 36.81 29.63 -0.33
N THR A 33 36.20 30.38 0.58
CA THR A 33 36.32 30.19 2.03
C THR A 33 35.14 29.37 2.57
N TYR A 34 35.43 28.45 3.49
CA TYR A 34 34.42 27.78 4.30
C TYR A 34 33.87 28.77 5.33
N PRO A 35 32.57 28.79 5.63
CA PRO A 35 32.03 29.67 6.67
C PRO A 35 32.66 29.32 8.02
N VAL A 36 33.44 30.27 8.52
CA VAL A 36 34.02 30.23 9.86
C VAL A 36 32.89 30.42 10.89
N HIS A 37 32.66 29.37 11.67
CA HIS A 37 31.94 29.29 12.96
C HIS A 37 30.48 29.74 13.07
N PHE A 38 29.63 28.76 13.44
CA PHE A 38 28.65 28.97 14.51
C PHE A 38 29.41 29.34 15.78
N ALA A 39 29.23 30.57 16.24
CA ALA A 39 29.70 31.00 17.55
C ALA A 39 28.62 30.73 18.59
N GLU A 40 28.81 29.70 19.42
CA GLU A 40 28.38 29.74 20.82
C GLU A 40 29.55 29.32 21.71
N SER A 41 29.93 30.26 22.59
CA SER A 41 30.63 30.09 23.87
C SER A 41 31.94 29.27 23.96
N GLY A 42 33.02 29.98 24.26
CA GLY A 42 33.87 29.62 25.41
C GLY A 42 35.17 28.82 25.15
N LEU A 43 36.28 29.53 25.35
CA LEU A 43 37.65 29.09 25.68
C LEU A 43 38.59 28.62 24.54
N PRO A 44 39.89 29.05 24.58
CA PRO A 44 40.89 28.65 23.59
C PRO A 44 41.60 27.37 24.04
N GLY A 45 41.45 26.31 23.25
CA GLY A 45 42.23 25.09 23.36
C GLY A 45 42.66 24.64 21.96
N THR A 46 43.96 24.46 21.79
CA THR A 46 44.74 23.77 20.74
C THR A 46 43.99 23.27 19.49
N PRO A 47 44.45 23.56 18.25
CA PRO A 47 43.82 23.03 17.05
C PRO A 47 43.95 21.49 17.02
N PRO A 48 42.86 20.74 16.78
CA PRO A 48 42.95 19.30 16.57
C PRO A 48 43.50 19.00 15.17
N ASP A 49 44.25 17.90 15.08
CA ASP A 49 44.77 17.29 13.85
C ASP A 49 43.70 17.22 12.74
N GLU A 50 44.12 17.57 11.53
CA GLU A 50 43.37 17.43 10.26
C GLU A 50 43.08 15.95 9.97
N THR A 51 42.05 15.39 10.58
CA THR A 51 41.36 14.22 10.03
C THR A 51 40.02 14.65 9.44
N ASP A 52 40.06 15.02 8.16
CA ASP A 52 39.06 14.83 7.09
C ASP A 52 37.57 14.72 7.50
N TRP A 53 37.11 15.60 8.38
CA TRP A 53 35.69 15.75 8.71
C TRP A 53 35.05 16.74 7.75
N THR A 54 34.61 16.25 6.59
CA THR A 54 33.67 17.01 5.75
C THR A 54 32.25 16.84 6.31
N PRO A 55 31.59 17.92 6.77
CA PRO A 55 30.25 17.81 7.35
C PRO A 55 29.23 17.35 6.30
N PRO A 56 28.17 16.61 6.71
CA PRO A 56 27.11 16.21 5.81
C PRO A 56 26.44 17.44 5.17
N LEU A 57 25.91 17.28 3.97
CA LEU A 57 25.18 18.33 3.27
C LEU A 57 24.08 18.93 4.17
N GLY A 58 24.12 20.24 4.36
CA GLY A 58 23.03 21.01 4.92
C GLY A 58 21.75 20.88 4.08
N ARG A 59 20.60 21.01 4.76
CA ARG A 59 19.25 20.82 4.19
C ARG A 59 18.99 21.58 2.89
N ARG A 60 19.59 22.77 2.71
CA ARG A 60 19.47 23.59 1.49
C ARG A 60 20.20 22.97 0.29
N GLN A 61 21.37 22.37 0.51
CA GLN A 61 22.18 21.71 -0.52
C GLN A 61 21.50 20.40 -0.95
N ALA A 62 20.98 19.63 0.01
CA ALA A 62 20.18 18.43 -0.26
C ALA A 62 18.92 18.74 -1.10
N ASN A 63 18.25 19.87 -0.82
CA ASN A 63 17.06 20.31 -1.57
C ASN A 63 17.38 20.77 -3.00
N LEU A 64 18.47 21.52 -3.21
CA LEU A 64 18.92 21.96 -4.53
C LEU A 64 19.32 20.79 -5.43
N LEU A 65 20.09 19.85 -4.86
CA LEU A 65 20.47 18.62 -5.53
C LEU A 65 19.26 17.73 -5.84
N THR A 66 18.29 17.67 -4.92
CA THR A 66 17.01 17.00 -5.15
C THR A 66 16.21 17.65 -6.29
N ALA A 67 16.20 18.99 -6.39
CA ALA A 67 15.49 19.71 -7.45
C ALA A 67 16.13 19.45 -8.83
N ALA A 68 17.45 19.49 -8.93
CA ALA A 68 18.19 19.16 -10.15
C ALA A 68 17.94 17.70 -10.59
N LEU A 69 17.98 16.75 -9.66
CA LEU A 69 17.68 15.34 -9.97
C LEU A 69 16.23 15.09 -10.40
N ARG A 70 15.29 15.97 -10.06
CA ARG A 70 13.89 15.89 -10.50
C ARG A 70 13.67 16.44 -11.91
N GLY A 71 14.71 16.95 -12.59
CA GLY A 71 14.56 17.67 -13.85
C GLY A 71 13.67 18.90 -13.71
N LEU A 72 13.54 19.42 -12.48
CA LEU A 72 12.86 20.69 -12.27
C LEU A 72 13.78 21.78 -12.80
N PRO A 73 13.27 22.67 -13.66
CA PRO A 73 14.06 23.82 -14.08
C PRO A 73 14.47 24.58 -12.84
N LEU A 74 15.78 24.73 -12.66
CA LEU A 74 16.28 25.66 -11.67
C LEU A 74 16.10 27.03 -12.30
N LEU A 75 15.39 27.92 -11.61
CA LEU A 75 15.24 29.27 -12.12
C LEU A 75 16.60 29.95 -12.04
N GLY A 76 17.13 30.29 -13.23
CA GLY A 76 18.30 31.13 -13.35
C GLY A 76 18.00 32.55 -12.89
N ARG A 77 19.04 33.39 -12.89
CA ARG A 77 18.94 34.82 -12.50
C ARG A 77 17.95 35.61 -13.36
N THR A 78 17.71 35.19 -14.59
CA THR A 78 16.78 35.82 -15.52
C THR A 78 15.34 35.32 -15.34
N HIS A 79 15.10 34.44 -14.36
CA HIS A 79 13.88 33.64 -14.25
C HIS A 79 13.61 32.72 -15.43
N ASP A 80 14.59 32.56 -16.33
CA ASP A 80 14.51 31.55 -17.37
C ASP A 80 14.76 30.16 -16.74
N PRO A 81 14.01 29.14 -17.19
CA PRO A 81 14.23 27.78 -16.75
C PRO A 81 15.59 27.29 -17.25
N ASP A 82 16.55 27.15 -16.34
CA ASP A 82 17.83 26.52 -16.64
C ASP A 82 17.72 25.02 -16.35
N VAL A 83 17.99 24.21 -17.37
CA VAL A 83 17.82 22.75 -17.30
C VAL A 83 19.17 22.15 -16.96
N VAL A 84 19.41 21.95 -15.66
CA VAL A 84 20.54 21.12 -15.21
C VAL A 84 20.35 19.72 -15.80
N THR A 85 21.30 19.29 -16.63
CA THR A 85 21.20 17.97 -17.25
C THR A 85 21.49 16.87 -16.23
N THR A 86 21.11 15.63 -16.57
CA THR A 86 21.42 14.49 -15.69
C THR A 86 22.94 14.33 -15.51
N ASP A 87 23.74 14.64 -16.53
CA ASP A 87 25.20 14.55 -16.46
C ASP A 87 25.82 15.62 -15.56
N ASP A 88 25.28 16.84 -15.58
CA ASP A 88 25.72 17.92 -14.68
C ASP A 88 25.47 17.57 -13.21
N ALA A 89 24.28 17.04 -12.92
CA ALA A 89 23.92 16.62 -11.57
C ALA A 89 24.76 15.42 -11.10
N MET A 90 25.05 14.46 -11.99
CA MET A 90 25.89 13.30 -11.67
C MET A 90 27.36 13.69 -11.48
N THR A 91 27.86 14.68 -12.22
CA THR A 91 29.21 15.22 -12.06
C THR A 91 29.37 15.94 -10.72
N ALA A 92 28.37 16.75 -10.32
CA ALA A 92 28.33 17.38 -9.01
C ALA A 92 28.25 16.35 -7.87
N LEU A 93 27.46 15.29 -8.03
CA LEU A 93 27.37 14.18 -7.07
C LEU A 93 28.68 13.43 -6.88
N ARG A 94 29.45 13.21 -7.95
CA ARG A 94 30.75 12.54 -7.89
C ARG A 94 31.80 13.34 -7.13
N SER A 95 31.60 14.65 -7.00
CA SER A 95 32.49 15.54 -6.24
C SER A 95 32.15 15.64 -4.75
N LEU A 96 31.12 14.90 -4.29
CA LEU A 96 30.74 14.82 -2.88
C LEU A 96 31.38 13.62 -2.17
N PRO A 97 31.60 13.70 -0.84
CA PRO A 97 32.15 12.59 -0.06
C PRO A 97 31.32 11.30 -0.22
N HIS A 98 31.99 10.16 -0.11
CA HIS A 98 31.41 8.83 -0.33
C HIS A 98 30.24 8.45 0.59
N SER A 99 29.96 9.21 1.65
CA SER A 99 28.89 8.97 2.62
C SER A 99 27.55 9.64 2.28
N THR A 100 27.40 10.27 1.12
CA THR A 100 26.25 11.15 0.90
C THR A 100 24.98 10.40 0.49
N ASP A 101 24.06 10.23 1.45
CA ASP A 101 22.62 9.86 1.32
C ASP A 101 21.91 10.64 0.17
N ALA A 102 22.45 11.75 -0.31
CA ALA A 102 21.88 12.54 -1.39
C ALA A 102 21.61 11.78 -2.71
N VAL A 103 22.42 10.77 -3.06
CA VAL A 103 22.14 9.92 -4.25
C VAL A 103 20.89 9.07 -4.00
N GLU A 104 20.79 8.47 -2.81
CA GLU A 104 19.65 7.64 -2.41
C GLU A 104 18.39 8.48 -2.21
N ALA A 105 18.48 9.60 -1.48
CA ALA A 105 17.44 10.61 -1.36
C ALA A 105 17.01 11.15 -2.73
N GLY A 106 17.95 11.41 -3.63
CA GLY A 106 17.69 11.84 -5.00
C GLY A 106 16.96 10.80 -5.86
N ARG A 107 17.34 9.52 -5.74
CA ARG A 107 16.63 8.40 -6.38
C ARG A 107 15.23 8.22 -5.80
N ALA A 108 15.10 8.25 -4.47
CA ALA A 108 13.82 8.17 -3.79
C ALA A 108 12.90 9.34 -4.18
N ASN A 109 13.44 10.55 -4.29
CA ASN A 109 12.72 11.75 -4.71
C ASN A 109 12.31 11.74 -6.19
N ARG A 110 13.06 11.07 -7.07
CA ARG A 110 12.66 10.81 -8.46
C ARG A 110 11.59 9.73 -8.57
N MET A 111 11.69 8.70 -7.73
CA MET A 111 10.78 7.55 -7.77
C MET A 111 9.42 7.87 -7.14
N ARG A 112 9.38 8.69 -6.08
CA ARG A 112 8.16 9.00 -5.32
C ARG A 112 7.00 9.55 -6.18
N PRO A 113 7.19 10.55 -7.07
CA PRO A 113 6.10 11.00 -7.93
C PRO A 113 5.62 9.90 -8.88
N ARG A 114 6.54 9.12 -9.47
CA ARG A 114 6.22 8.01 -10.38
C ARG A 114 5.44 6.90 -9.68
N LEU A 115 5.84 6.55 -8.46
CA LEU A 115 5.12 5.64 -7.57
C LEU A 115 3.70 6.14 -7.30
N LEU A 116 3.54 7.39 -6.87
CA LEU A 116 2.20 7.95 -6.63
C LEU A 116 1.33 7.92 -7.89
N THR A 117 1.90 8.25 -9.05
CA THR A 117 1.20 8.14 -10.33
C THR A 117 0.80 6.69 -10.65
N ALA A 118 1.66 5.72 -10.37
CA ALA A 118 1.39 4.30 -10.61
C ALA A 118 0.33 3.71 -9.66
N VAL A 119 0.28 4.16 -8.40
CA VAL A 119 -0.71 3.71 -7.40
C VAL A 119 -2.07 4.37 -7.63
N ILE A 120 -2.15 5.70 -7.67
CA ILE A 120 -3.42 6.47 -7.64
C ILE A 120 -3.58 7.51 -8.75
N GLY A 121 -2.63 7.62 -9.67
CA GLY A 121 -2.64 8.64 -10.73
C GLY A 121 -3.78 8.45 -11.75
N PRO A 122 -4.02 9.44 -12.63
CA PRO A 122 -5.11 9.40 -13.61
C PRO A 122 -5.09 8.15 -14.49
N ALA A 123 -3.90 7.71 -14.92
CA ALA A 123 -3.75 6.47 -15.67
C ALA A 123 -4.17 5.25 -14.84
N ALA A 124 -3.68 5.13 -13.60
CA ALA A 124 -4.02 4.04 -12.69
C ALA A 124 -5.53 3.96 -12.36
N ARG A 125 -6.23 5.10 -12.28
CA ARG A 125 -7.70 5.14 -12.06
C ARG A 125 -8.52 4.74 -13.28
N ARG A 126 -7.96 4.90 -14.50
CA ARG A 126 -8.60 4.54 -15.77
C ARG A 126 -8.33 3.09 -16.15
N THR A 127 -7.08 2.64 -16.02
CA THR A 127 -6.63 1.31 -16.46
C THR A 127 -6.59 0.30 -15.33
N GLY A 128 -6.56 0.75 -14.09
CA GLY A 128 -6.69 -0.08 -12.90
C GLY A 128 -8.12 -0.06 -12.36
N TYR A 129 -8.54 -1.16 -11.77
CA TYR A 129 -9.79 -1.25 -11.02
C TYR A 129 -9.69 -0.54 -9.66
N VAL A 130 -9.19 0.71 -9.66
CA VAL A 130 -8.99 1.57 -8.51
C VAL A 130 -10.03 2.67 -8.55
N TYR A 131 -10.72 2.88 -7.42
CA TYR A 131 -11.68 3.96 -7.24
C TYR A 131 -11.02 5.19 -6.62
N GLY A 132 -10.21 5.01 -5.57
CA GLY A 132 -9.58 6.14 -4.87
C GLY A 132 -9.06 5.81 -3.48
N LEU A 133 -9.07 6.81 -2.60
CA LEU A 133 -8.59 6.73 -1.22
C LEU A 133 -9.70 7.13 -0.24
N PRO A 134 -9.69 6.63 1.01
CA PRO A 134 -10.50 7.24 2.06
C PRO A 134 -10.06 8.69 2.29
N HIS A 135 -10.95 9.53 2.82
CA HIS A 135 -10.69 10.97 3.04
C HIS A 135 -9.39 11.24 3.81
N HIS A 136 -9.08 10.37 4.78
CA HIS A 136 -7.87 10.43 5.60
C HIS A 136 -6.76 9.44 5.15
N GLY A 137 -6.86 8.90 3.94
CA GLY A 137 -5.93 7.91 3.38
C GLY A 137 -4.71 8.50 2.68
N VAL A 138 -4.70 9.80 2.41
CA VAL A 138 -3.66 10.45 1.62
C VAL A 138 -2.32 10.44 2.34
N GLU A 139 -2.28 10.86 3.60
CA GLU A 139 -1.02 10.95 4.36
C GLU A 139 -0.37 9.57 4.58
N PRO A 140 -1.07 8.53 5.07
CA PRO A 140 -0.49 7.21 5.22
C PRO A 140 -0.01 6.63 3.89
N LEU A 141 -0.71 6.90 2.79
CA LEU A 141 -0.25 6.50 1.47
C LEU A 141 1.03 7.24 1.04
N LEU A 142 1.11 8.55 1.25
CA LEU A 142 2.32 9.33 0.94
C LEU A 142 3.52 8.81 1.75
N GLN A 143 3.31 8.47 3.02
CA GLN A 143 4.33 7.86 3.88
C GLN A 143 4.72 6.47 3.37
N ALA A 144 3.76 5.62 3.02
CA ALA A 144 4.02 4.30 2.46
C ALA A 144 4.80 4.39 1.14
N VAL A 145 4.37 5.23 0.20
CA VAL A 145 5.07 5.43 -1.08
C VAL A 145 6.47 6.00 -0.88
N THR A 146 6.66 6.89 0.11
CA THR A 146 7.98 7.41 0.45
C THR A 146 8.91 6.30 0.95
N ARG A 147 8.44 5.45 1.87
CA ARG A 147 9.21 4.32 2.40
C ARG A 147 9.46 3.23 1.35
N ALA A 148 8.48 2.96 0.50
CA ALA A 148 8.55 1.95 -0.57
C ALA A 148 9.58 2.31 -1.65
N ALA A 149 10.08 3.54 -1.69
CA ALA A 149 11.21 3.90 -2.55
C ALA A 149 12.54 3.24 -2.11
N GLN A 150 12.62 2.79 -0.86
CA GLN A 150 13.83 2.21 -0.24
C GLN A 150 13.62 0.79 0.30
N ALA A 151 12.38 0.41 0.59
CA ALA A 151 12.03 -0.90 1.15
C ALA A 151 11.22 -1.76 0.16
N PRO A 152 11.17 -3.09 0.36
CA PRO A 152 10.22 -3.96 -0.33
C PRO A 152 8.79 -3.45 -0.15
N LEU A 153 7.96 -3.56 -1.19
CA LEU A 153 6.56 -3.18 -1.14
C LEU A 153 5.69 -4.43 -1.18
N VAL A 154 4.76 -4.53 -0.22
CA VAL A 154 3.71 -5.55 -0.17
C VAL A 154 2.37 -4.90 -0.48
N LEU A 155 1.64 -5.48 -1.42
CA LEU A 155 0.24 -5.17 -1.70
C LEU A 155 -0.60 -6.24 -1.01
N ARG A 156 -1.32 -5.86 0.05
CA ARG A 156 -2.06 -6.81 0.89
C ARG A 156 -3.55 -6.77 0.60
N ILE A 157 -4.15 -7.95 0.47
CA ILE A 157 -5.59 -8.17 0.32
C ILE A 157 -6.05 -9.10 1.44
N VAL A 158 -7.14 -8.74 2.12
CA VAL A 158 -7.69 -9.54 3.23
C VAL A 158 -9.05 -10.07 2.85
N TYR A 159 -9.25 -11.38 3.04
CA TYR A 159 -10.51 -12.08 2.88
C TYR A 159 -11.05 -12.45 4.26
N GLY A 160 -12.30 -12.10 4.52
CA GLY A 160 -13.01 -12.52 5.72
C GLY A 160 -13.51 -13.96 5.63
N ALA A 161 -14.07 -14.46 6.74
CA ALA A 161 -14.76 -15.75 6.76
C ALA A 161 -16.06 -15.70 5.94
N SER A 162 -16.38 -16.79 5.24
CA SER A 162 -17.64 -16.96 4.53
C SER A 162 -17.94 -18.45 4.38
N THR A 163 -19.22 -18.81 4.52
CA THR A 163 -19.72 -20.19 4.38
C THR A 163 -19.98 -20.57 2.92
N THR A 164 -19.90 -19.61 2.01
CA THR A 164 -19.94 -19.84 0.56
C THR A 164 -19.13 -18.74 -0.10
N ILE A 165 -18.10 -19.12 -0.85
CA ILE A 165 -17.25 -18.17 -1.56
C ILE A 165 -17.80 -17.95 -2.97
N PRO A 166 -18.06 -16.71 -3.38
CA PRO A 166 -18.48 -16.42 -4.75
C PRO A 166 -17.29 -16.46 -5.72
N LEU A 167 -17.55 -16.78 -7.00
CA LEU A 167 -16.55 -16.78 -8.07
C LEU A 167 -15.84 -15.42 -8.20
N ARG A 168 -16.57 -14.31 -8.05
CA ARG A 168 -15.97 -12.97 -8.11
C ARG A 168 -14.97 -12.69 -6.97
N ALA A 169 -14.87 -13.53 -5.95
CA ALA A 169 -13.82 -13.39 -4.94
C ALA A 169 -12.44 -13.36 -5.60
N LEU A 170 -12.25 -14.10 -6.70
CA LEU A 170 -11.01 -14.11 -7.48
C LEU A 170 -10.72 -12.76 -8.18
N SER A 171 -11.71 -11.90 -8.40
CA SER A 171 -11.47 -10.58 -8.98
C SER A 171 -10.80 -9.62 -7.99
N TYR A 172 -10.83 -9.94 -6.70
CA TYR A 172 -10.37 -9.04 -5.65
C TYR A 172 -8.85 -8.86 -5.60
N ILE A 173 -8.08 -9.84 -6.11
CA ILE A 173 -6.63 -9.73 -6.27
C ILE A 173 -6.20 -8.93 -7.52
N LEU A 174 -7.08 -8.77 -8.51
CA LEU A 174 -6.73 -8.15 -9.80
C LEU A 174 -6.26 -6.69 -9.67
N PRO A 175 -6.87 -5.83 -8.82
CA PRO A 175 -6.35 -4.48 -8.60
C PRO A 175 -4.90 -4.47 -8.12
N ALA A 176 -4.51 -5.44 -7.28
CA ALA A 176 -3.15 -5.58 -6.78
C ALA A 176 -2.17 -6.02 -7.87
N ILE A 177 -2.54 -7.01 -8.68
CA ILE A 177 -1.75 -7.48 -9.82
C ILE A 177 -1.50 -6.33 -10.80
N GLN A 178 -2.57 -5.62 -11.19
CA GLN A 178 -2.45 -4.49 -12.10
C GLN A 178 -1.61 -3.36 -11.49
N MET A 179 -1.72 -3.11 -10.18
CA MET A 179 -0.89 -2.13 -9.48
C MET A 179 0.57 -2.56 -9.46
N ALA A 180 0.87 -3.83 -9.19
CA ALA A 180 2.22 -4.38 -9.24
C ALA A 180 2.85 -4.24 -10.63
N ALA A 181 2.08 -4.49 -11.70
CA ALA A 181 2.53 -4.29 -13.08
C ALA A 181 2.86 -2.82 -13.35
N ARG A 182 1.99 -1.87 -12.95
CA ARG A 182 2.25 -0.42 -13.12
C ARG A 182 3.47 0.05 -12.33
N LEU A 183 3.65 -0.45 -11.10
CA LEU A 183 4.80 -0.14 -10.26
C LEU A 183 6.11 -0.65 -10.87
N THR A 184 6.09 -1.87 -11.40
CA THR A 184 7.24 -2.44 -12.14
C THR A 184 7.55 -1.61 -13.39
N ALA A 185 6.53 -1.20 -14.15
CA ALA A 185 6.70 -0.39 -15.36
C ALA A 185 7.32 1.00 -15.11
N VAL A 186 7.21 1.54 -13.89
CA VAL A 186 7.87 2.81 -13.51
C VAL A 186 9.25 2.62 -12.88
N GLY A 187 9.80 1.40 -12.92
CA GLY A 187 11.16 1.08 -12.48
C GLY A 187 11.27 0.67 -11.02
N CYS A 188 10.16 0.32 -10.36
CA CYS A 188 10.20 -0.23 -9.00
C CYS A 188 10.50 -1.72 -9.03
N ARG A 189 11.08 -2.23 -7.94
CA ARG A 189 11.10 -3.67 -7.69
C ARG A 189 9.65 -4.18 -7.69
N THR A 190 9.41 -5.30 -8.37
CA THR A 190 8.07 -5.89 -8.46
C THR A 190 7.50 -6.10 -7.05
N PRO A 191 6.36 -5.47 -6.71
CA PRO A 191 5.75 -5.62 -5.41
C PRO A 191 5.36 -7.07 -5.13
N TYR A 192 5.38 -7.42 -3.86
CA TYR A 192 4.90 -8.70 -3.37
C TYR A 192 3.38 -8.66 -3.16
N ILE A 193 2.66 -9.68 -3.58
CA ILE A 193 1.21 -9.79 -3.35
C ILE A 193 0.96 -10.67 -2.13
N GLN A 194 0.42 -10.10 -1.06
CA GLN A 194 0.05 -10.85 0.13
C GLN A 194 -1.46 -11.00 0.17
N VAL A 195 -1.93 -12.25 0.18
CA VAL A 195 -3.33 -12.57 0.48
C VAL A 195 -3.40 -13.06 1.92
N VAL A 196 -4.32 -12.50 2.71
CA VAL A 196 -4.60 -12.95 4.07
C VAL A 196 -6.00 -13.53 4.12
N LEU A 197 -6.11 -14.81 4.45
CA LEU A 197 -7.35 -15.51 4.70
C LEU A 197 -7.63 -15.47 6.22
N ALA A 198 -8.45 -14.50 6.65
CA ALA A 198 -8.77 -14.27 8.05
C ALA A 198 -9.94 -15.13 8.53
N SER A 199 -10.02 -16.37 8.05
CA SER A 199 -11.16 -17.26 8.23
C SER A 199 -11.36 -17.68 9.69
N SER A 200 -10.30 -18.06 10.40
CA SER A 200 -10.39 -18.45 11.82
C SER A 200 -10.87 -17.29 12.70
N LEU A 201 -10.37 -16.08 12.43
CA LEU A 201 -10.78 -14.85 13.10
C LEU A 201 -12.25 -14.52 12.82
N GLY A 202 -12.65 -14.59 11.55
CA GLY A 202 -14.03 -14.36 11.15
C GLY A 202 -14.99 -15.40 11.72
N CYS A 203 -14.60 -16.68 11.84
CA CYS A 203 -15.46 -17.71 12.46
C CYS A 203 -15.78 -17.37 13.91
N GLN A 204 -14.78 -16.96 14.70
CA GLN A 204 -14.98 -16.60 16.10
C GLN A 204 -15.91 -15.40 16.26
N ILE A 205 -15.67 -14.33 15.49
CA ILE A 205 -16.47 -13.10 15.60
C ILE A 205 -17.92 -13.35 15.18
N ASN A 206 -18.14 -14.22 14.20
CA ASN A 206 -19.47 -14.46 13.62
C ASN A 206 -20.18 -15.71 14.11
N SER A 207 -19.57 -16.47 15.02
CA SER A 207 -20.07 -17.78 15.43
C SER A 207 -20.38 -18.71 14.25
N LEU A 208 -19.52 -18.68 13.22
CA LEU A 208 -19.66 -19.58 12.06
C LEU A 208 -19.05 -20.94 12.37
N ALA A 209 -19.63 -21.99 11.80
CA ALA A 209 -19.07 -23.34 11.86
C ALA A 209 -17.68 -23.35 11.18
N GLN A 210 -16.66 -23.78 11.94
CA GLN A 210 -15.28 -23.73 11.46
C GLN A 210 -15.06 -24.66 10.27
N ASP A 211 -15.68 -25.83 10.25
CA ASP A 211 -15.50 -26.84 9.21
C ASP A 211 -16.01 -26.33 7.85
N ASP A 212 -17.24 -25.80 7.80
CA ASP A 212 -17.84 -25.23 6.58
C ASP A 212 -16.97 -24.10 5.99
N VAL A 213 -16.50 -23.19 6.85
CA VAL A 213 -15.65 -22.08 6.42
C VAL A 213 -14.26 -22.58 6.01
N ALA A 214 -13.71 -23.60 6.68
CA ALA A 214 -12.40 -24.15 6.37
C ALA A 214 -12.37 -24.79 4.98
N GLU A 215 -13.42 -25.53 4.61
CA GLU A 215 -13.55 -26.12 3.28
C GLU A 215 -13.60 -25.04 2.18
N GLU A 216 -14.47 -24.05 2.34
CA GLU A 216 -14.60 -22.95 1.38
C GLU A 216 -13.32 -22.10 1.28
N THR A 217 -12.66 -21.87 2.41
CA THR A 217 -11.36 -21.20 2.47
C THR A 217 -10.29 -21.99 1.73
N ALA A 218 -10.29 -23.33 1.84
CA ALA A 218 -9.35 -24.18 1.14
C ALA A 218 -9.57 -24.16 -0.39
N VAL A 219 -10.83 -24.15 -0.83
CA VAL A 219 -11.18 -23.98 -2.26
C VAL A 219 -10.64 -22.63 -2.76
N LEU A 220 -10.95 -21.54 -2.05
CA LEU A 220 -10.45 -20.21 -2.41
C LEU A 220 -8.92 -20.14 -2.46
N ALA A 221 -8.24 -20.69 -1.44
CA ALA A 221 -6.78 -20.70 -1.38
C ALA A 221 -6.15 -21.41 -2.58
N ARG A 222 -6.70 -22.57 -2.98
CA ARG A 222 -6.24 -23.31 -4.17
C ARG A 222 -6.46 -22.51 -5.46
N SER A 223 -7.64 -21.94 -5.65
CA SER A 223 -7.94 -21.15 -6.85
C SER A 223 -7.07 -19.88 -6.93
N LEU A 224 -6.86 -19.19 -5.81
CA LEU A 224 -5.97 -18.02 -5.78
C LEU A 224 -4.51 -18.40 -6.05
N ASP A 225 -4.05 -19.55 -5.55
CA ASP A 225 -2.70 -20.06 -5.80
C ASP A 225 -2.47 -20.35 -7.29
N GLN A 226 -3.42 -21.03 -7.93
CA GLN A 226 -3.37 -21.26 -9.39
C GLN A 226 -3.31 -19.93 -10.16
N VAL A 227 -4.17 -18.97 -9.83
CA VAL A 227 -4.18 -17.67 -10.49
C VAL A 227 -2.89 -16.89 -10.27
N LEU A 228 -2.42 -16.80 -9.02
CA LEU A 228 -1.24 -16.01 -8.67
C LEU A 228 0.05 -16.66 -9.15
N SER A 229 0.10 -17.99 -9.26
CA SER A 229 1.25 -18.70 -9.83
C SER A 229 1.53 -18.27 -11.28
N VAL A 230 0.48 -17.91 -12.04
CA VAL A 230 0.60 -17.43 -13.42
C VAL A 230 0.73 -15.91 -13.50
N LEU A 231 -0.03 -15.15 -12.71
CA LEU A 231 -0.07 -13.70 -12.82
C LEU A 231 1.04 -12.97 -12.03
N ALA A 232 1.62 -13.62 -11.02
CA ALA A 232 2.66 -13.05 -10.16
C ALA A 232 3.68 -14.11 -9.70
N PRO A 233 4.31 -14.86 -10.63
CA PRO A 233 5.14 -16.02 -10.32
C PRO A 233 6.25 -15.67 -9.31
N GLY A 234 6.31 -16.42 -8.20
CA GLY A 234 7.32 -16.26 -7.15
C GLY A 234 7.26 -14.94 -6.37
N ARG A 235 6.18 -14.16 -6.51
CA ARG A 235 6.01 -12.85 -5.85
C ARG A 235 4.67 -12.74 -5.11
N TYR A 236 4.20 -13.87 -4.57
CA TYR A 236 2.98 -13.90 -3.77
C TYR A 236 3.06 -14.88 -2.61
N GLY A 237 2.25 -14.62 -1.59
CA GLY A 237 2.05 -15.50 -0.45
C GLY A 237 0.60 -15.45 0.01
N ILE A 238 -0.01 -16.62 0.18
CA ILE A 238 -1.34 -16.79 0.76
C ILE A 238 -1.12 -17.21 2.20
N CYS A 239 -1.57 -16.37 3.13
CA CYS A 239 -1.35 -16.53 4.56
C CYS A 239 -2.69 -16.73 5.26
N ARG A 240 -2.68 -17.45 6.39
CA ARG A 240 -3.85 -17.65 7.25
C ARG A 240 -3.61 -17.02 8.62
N THR A 241 -4.68 -16.56 9.25
CA THR A 241 -4.65 -16.25 10.69
C THR A 241 -4.54 -17.55 11.50
N PRO A 242 -3.86 -17.57 12.66
CA PRO A 242 -3.72 -18.77 13.48
C PRO A 242 -5.08 -19.38 13.86
N SER A 243 -5.13 -20.70 13.97
CA SER A 243 -6.32 -21.45 14.41
C SER A 243 -6.40 -21.60 15.93
N ASP A 244 -5.31 -21.33 16.65
CA ASP A 244 -5.27 -21.41 18.12
C ASP A 244 -5.51 -20.02 18.73
N THR A 245 -6.63 -19.87 19.44
CA THR A 245 -7.42 -18.62 19.40
C THR A 245 -7.72 -17.97 20.74
N SER A 246 -7.26 -18.52 21.87
CA SER A 246 -7.49 -17.84 23.16
C SER A 246 -6.77 -16.49 23.23
N ASP A 247 -5.60 -16.37 22.61
CA ASP A 247 -4.80 -15.14 22.62
C ASP A 247 -5.37 -14.08 21.66
N VAL A 248 -5.95 -14.50 20.53
CA VAL A 248 -6.50 -13.57 19.52
C VAL A 248 -7.75 -12.87 20.03
N LEU A 249 -8.73 -13.61 20.58
CA LEU A 249 -9.94 -13.01 21.13
C LEU A 249 -9.62 -12.13 22.34
N GLY A 250 -8.65 -12.55 23.18
CA GLY A 250 -8.11 -11.72 24.26
C GLY A 250 -7.53 -10.39 23.74
N ALA A 251 -6.72 -10.43 22.68
CA ALA A 251 -6.17 -9.24 22.05
C ALA A 251 -7.24 -8.31 21.45
N LEU A 252 -8.31 -8.86 20.88
CA LEU A 252 -9.46 -8.07 20.42
C LEU A 252 -10.15 -7.36 21.59
N HIS A 253 -10.46 -8.08 22.67
CA HIS A 253 -11.08 -7.49 23.85
C HIS A 253 -10.18 -6.43 24.49
N GLN A 254 -8.87 -6.62 24.51
CA GLN A 254 -7.93 -5.60 24.97
C GLN A 254 -7.96 -4.33 24.12
N LEU A 255 -8.04 -4.47 22.78
CA LEU A 255 -8.20 -3.32 21.88
C LEU A 255 -9.51 -2.56 22.15
N ILE A 256 -10.60 -3.28 22.38
CA ILE A 256 -11.91 -2.69 22.69
C ILE A 256 -11.89 -2.01 24.05
N ALA A 257 -11.31 -2.66 25.07
CA ALA A 257 -11.18 -2.12 26.42
C ALA A 257 -10.33 -0.85 26.48
N GLY A 258 -9.38 -0.69 25.53
CA GLY A 258 -8.62 0.55 25.39
C GLY A 258 -9.43 1.74 24.84
N LEU A 259 -10.61 1.50 24.26
CA LEU A 259 -11.50 2.57 23.80
C LEU A 259 -12.31 3.14 24.97
N THR A 260 -12.45 4.46 25.00
CA THR A 260 -13.46 5.12 25.85
C THR A 260 -14.87 4.78 25.40
N SER A 261 -15.86 4.87 26.29
CA SER A 261 -17.28 4.63 25.97
C SER A 261 -17.77 5.49 24.80
N THR A 262 -17.31 6.74 24.69
CA THR A 262 -17.61 7.62 23.55
C THR A 262 -17.00 7.10 22.24
N GLN A 263 -15.77 6.57 22.27
CA GLN A 263 -15.18 5.97 21.07
C GLN A 263 -15.90 4.69 20.66
N GLN A 264 -16.27 3.82 21.62
CA GLN A 264 -17.02 2.59 21.34
C GLN A 264 -18.37 2.91 20.67
N ALA A 265 -19.14 3.86 21.23
CA ALA A 265 -20.40 4.30 20.65
C ALA A 265 -20.23 4.81 19.20
N ARG A 266 -19.15 5.57 18.93
CA ARG A 266 -18.84 6.04 17.57
C ARG A 266 -18.44 4.92 16.61
N VAL A 267 -17.77 3.87 17.09
CA VAL A 267 -17.48 2.68 16.27
C VAL A 267 -18.79 2.00 15.88
N ILE A 268 -19.65 1.75 16.88
CA ILE A 268 -20.97 1.10 16.68
C ILE A 268 -21.82 1.89 15.69
N GLU A 269 -21.97 3.19 15.90
CA GLU A 269 -22.74 4.08 15.02
C GLU A 269 -22.22 4.03 13.57
N ARG A 270 -20.90 4.10 13.38
CA ARG A 270 -20.29 4.13 12.04
C ARG A 270 -20.40 2.81 11.29
N LEU A 271 -20.36 1.70 12.01
CA LEU A 271 -20.36 0.36 11.45
C LEU A 271 -21.72 -0.34 11.56
N ALA A 272 -22.77 0.36 12.01
CA ALA A 272 -24.12 -0.18 12.16
C ALA A 272 -24.59 -0.88 10.87
N GLY A 273 -24.92 -2.16 11.00
CA GLY A 273 -25.37 -3.01 9.88
C GLY A 273 -24.31 -3.32 8.82
N LYS A 274 -23.02 -3.07 9.09
CA LYS A 274 -21.89 -3.44 8.23
C LYS A 274 -21.28 -4.77 8.68
N GLY A 275 -20.65 -5.48 7.75
CA GLY A 275 -19.98 -6.77 8.04
C GLY A 275 -20.90 -7.90 8.49
N GLY A 276 -22.23 -7.73 8.43
CA GLY A 276 -23.17 -8.73 8.94
C GLY A 276 -23.25 -8.80 10.47
N ALA A 277 -22.67 -7.84 11.19
CA ALA A 277 -22.77 -7.78 12.64
C ALA A 277 -24.22 -7.56 13.09
N THR A 278 -24.67 -8.35 14.06
CA THR A 278 -26.03 -8.30 14.62
C THR A 278 -26.07 -7.69 16.02
N THR A 279 -24.92 -7.55 16.67
CA THR A 279 -24.78 -6.92 18.00
C THR A 279 -23.69 -5.86 18.01
N ASP A 280 -23.76 -4.98 19.00
CA ASP A 280 -22.76 -3.94 19.26
C ASP A 280 -21.39 -4.55 19.59
N GLU A 281 -21.38 -5.62 20.39
CA GLU A 281 -20.16 -6.36 20.73
C GLU A 281 -19.51 -6.95 19.47
N GLN A 282 -20.29 -7.60 18.61
CA GLN A 282 -19.78 -8.14 17.35
C GLN A 282 -19.24 -7.02 16.45
N THR A 283 -19.90 -5.87 16.42
CA THR A 283 -19.46 -4.69 15.65
C THR A 283 -18.11 -4.17 16.16
N LEU A 284 -17.92 -4.11 17.48
CA LEU A 284 -16.64 -3.72 18.10
C LEU A 284 -15.54 -4.74 17.83
N LEU A 285 -15.84 -6.04 17.92
CA LEU A 285 -14.91 -7.13 17.60
C LEU A 285 -14.46 -7.07 16.13
N TYR A 286 -15.38 -6.79 15.21
CA TYR A 286 -15.06 -6.55 13.80
C TYR A 286 -14.14 -5.34 13.61
N ALA A 287 -14.43 -4.22 14.28
CA ALA A 287 -13.57 -3.06 14.17
C ALA A 287 -12.15 -3.34 14.70
N ALA A 288 -12.06 -4.01 15.85
CA ALA A 288 -10.80 -4.42 16.46
C ALA A 288 -10.04 -5.44 15.58
N SER A 289 -10.74 -6.36 14.90
CA SER A 289 -10.11 -7.35 14.02
C SER A 289 -9.45 -6.68 12.82
N HIS A 290 -10.07 -5.64 12.25
CA HIS A 290 -9.45 -4.85 11.20
C HIS A 290 -8.19 -4.12 11.69
N VAL A 291 -8.19 -3.58 12.92
CA VAL A 291 -6.97 -2.98 13.51
C VAL A 291 -5.89 -4.05 13.68
N LEU A 292 -6.26 -5.21 14.22
CA LEU A 292 -5.33 -6.29 14.53
C LEU A 292 -4.68 -6.87 13.26
N VAL A 293 -5.46 -7.07 12.19
CA VAL A 293 -4.95 -7.59 10.91
C VAL A 293 -4.20 -6.53 10.11
N HIS A 294 -4.67 -5.28 10.10
CA HIS A 294 -4.12 -4.27 9.19
C HIS A 294 -3.04 -3.39 9.80
N ASP A 295 -3.15 -3.03 11.08
CA ASP A 295 -2.32 -1.99 11.71
C ASP A 295 -1.34 -2.52 12.75
N ARG A 296 -1.46 -3.78 13.16
CA ARG A 296 -0.57 -4.39 14.15
C ARG A 296 0.23 -5.52 13.52
N GLU A 297 1.53 -5.52 13.78
CA GLU A 297 2.44 -6.63 13.42
C GLU A 297 2.28 -7.85 14.34
N SER A 298 1.43 -7.77 15.37
CA SER A 298 1.34 -8.76 16.44
C SER A 298 0.61 -10.06 16.07
N ILE A 299 -0.15 -10.12 14.96
CA ILE A 299 -0.66 -11.41 14.49
C ILE A 299 0.41 -12.08 13.65
N ALA A 300 0.94 -13.19 14.15
CA ALA A 300 1.75 -14.10 13.34
C ALA A 300 0.86 -14.72 12.25
N LEU A 301 1.06 -14.30 10.99
CA LEU A 301 0.39 -14.91 9.85
C LEU A 301 1.17 -16.14 9.39
N ALA A 302 0.49 -17.29 9.31
CA ALA A 302 1.09 -18.53 8.84
C ALA A 302 1.03 -18.58 7.31
N LEU A 303 2.16 -18.83 6.65
CA LEU A 303 2.19 -19.06 5.21
C LEU A 303 1.52 -20.41 4.90
N ASP A 304 0.54 -20.39 4.00
CA ASP A 304 -0.15 -21.59 3.48
C ASP A 304 0.36 -21.95 2.09
N ARG A 305 0.47 -20.96 1.19
CA ARG A 305 0.89 -21.17 -0.22
C ARG A 305 1.75 -20.03 -0.74
N GLY A 306 2.55 -20.32 -1.77
CA GLY A 306 3.46 -19.36 -2.39
C GLY A 306 4.79 -19.24 -1.63
N THR A 307 5.33 -18.04 -1.55
CA THR A 307 6.63 -17.76 -0.91
C THR A 307 6.46 -17.02 0.42
N PRO A 308 7.51 -16.90 1.25
CA PRO A 308 7.47 -16.04 2.43
C PRO A 308 7.37 -14.55 2.08
N VAL A 309 6.62 -13.79 2.88
CA VAL A 309 6.52 -12.34 2.75
C VAL A 309 7.89 -11.69 3.03
N PRO A 310 8.35 -10.73 2.22
CA PRO A 310 9.60 -10.03 2.48
C PRO A 310 9.60 -9.35 3.86
N GLN A 311 10.71 -9.46 4.59
CA GLN A 311 10.91 -8.77 5.87
C GLN A 311 11.02 -7.25 5.65
N ASN A 312 10.65 -6.48 6.68
CA ASN A 312 10.71 -5.01 6.69
C ASN A 312 9.99 -4.36 5.50
N ALA A 313 8.94 -5.03 4.99
CA ALA A 313 8.18 -4.54 3.86
C ALA A 313 7.24 -3.40 4.27
N VAL A 314 7.11 -2.44 3.36
CA VAL A 314 6.05 -1.43 3.44
C VAL A 314 4.78 -2.05 2.89
N VAL A 315 3.70 -1.98 3.67
CA VAL A 315 2.40 -2.54 3.26
C VAL A 315 1.49 -1.44 2.74
N ILE A 316 0.86 -1.70 1.61
CA ILE A 316 -0.32 -0.97 1.13
C ILE A 316 -1.47 -1.98 1.07
N ASP A 317 -2.50 -1.73 1.87
CA ASP A 317 -3.75 -2.48 1.81
C ASP A 317 -4.55 -2.13 0.56
N ILE A 318 -5.18 -3.13 -0.02
CA ILE A 318 -6.10 -2.98 -1.15
C ILE A 318 -7.46 -3.52 -0.71
N GLY A 319 -8.43 -2.61 -0.67
CA GLY A 319 -9.77 -2.87 -0.13
C GLY A 319 -10.88 -2.69 -1.16
N GLY A 320 -12.07 -3.24 -0.89
CA GLY A 320 -13.31 -2.85 -1.56
C GLY A 320 -13.81 -1.48 -1.08
N LEU A 321 -14.85 -0.93 -1.70
CA LEU A 321 -15.40 0.39 -1.32
C LEU A 321 -15.92 0.41 0.13
N GLN A 322 -16.38 -0.72 0.65
CA GLN A 322 -16.88 -0.81 2.02
C GLN A 322 -15.77 -0.69 3.08
N GLU A 323 -14.52 -0.99 2.71
CA GLU A 323 -13.36 -0.89 3.61
C GLU A 323 -13.10 0.55 4.08
N ARG A 324 -13.64 1.56 3.40
CA ARG A 324 -13.58 2.96 3.88
C ARG A 324 -14.20 3.12 5.27
N HIS A 325 -15.26 2.37 5.57
CA HIS A 325 -15.95 2.46 6.86
C HIS A 325 -15.09 1.88 7.98
N PHE A 326 -14.45 0.73 7.72
CA PHE A 326 -13.51 0.11 8.66
C PHE A 326 -12.22 0.93 8.81
N TYR A 327 -11.72 1.54 7.74
CA TYR A 327 -10.60 2.48 7.81
C TYR A 327 -10.89 3.66 8.74
N ASP A 328 -12.07 4.24 8.63
CA ASP A 328 -12.50 5.33 9.49
C ASP A 328 -12.72 4.91 10.95
N ALA A 329 -13.12 3.65 11.19
CA ALA A 329 -13.22 3.08 12.53
C ALA A 329 -11.83 2.81 13.15
N ARG A 330 -10.88 2.27 12.37
CA ARG A 330 -9.49 2.01 12.79
C ARG A 330 -8.81 3.25 13.38
N ARG A 331 -9.14 4.45 12.87
CA ARG A 331 -8.64 5.72 13.42
C ARG A 331 -8.99 5.97 14.88
N LEU A 332 -10.11 5.42 15.36
CA LEU A 332 -10.52 5.55 16.75
C LEU A 332 -9.63 4.72 17.69
N PHE A 333 -8.93 3.72 17.15
CA PHE A 333 -7.96 2.88 17.86
C PHE A 333 -6.52 3.40 17.72
N SER A 334 -6.24 4.41 16.89
CA SER A 334 -4.88 4.89 16.65
C SER A 334 -4.08 5.25 17.92
N PRO A 335 -4.66 5.84 18.99
CA PRO A 335 -3.92 6.07 20.24
C PRO A 335 -3.42 4.79 20.94
N LEU A 336 -4.04 3.65 20.65
CA LEU A 336 -3.72 2.34 21.21
C LEU A 336 -2.74 1.56 20.33
N THR A 337 -2.53 2.02 19.11
CA THR A 337 -1.52 1.48 18.21
C THR A 337 -0.25 2.30 18.33
N GLN A 338 0.92 1.68 18.19
CA GLN A 338 2.19 2.43 18.14
C GLN A 338 2.29 3.35 16.89
N SER A 339 1.29 3.31 16.00
CA SER A 339 1.18 4.16 14.83
C SER A 339 0.25 5.35 15.08
N ALA A 340 0.67 6.54 14.67
CA ALA A 340 -0.15 7.76 14.73
C ALA A 340 -1.38 7.73 13.79
N SER A 341 -1.43 6.78 12.84
CA SER A 341 -2.52 6.66 11.86
C SER A 341 -2.66 5.23 11.33
N PRO A 342 -3.85 4.82 10.82
CA PRO A 342 -3.98 3.55 10.11
C PRO A 342 -3.04 3.47 8.91
N GLY A 343 -2.59 2.26 8.57
CA GLY A 343 -1.75 1.99 7.41
C GLY A 343 -2.37 2.40 6.08
N ALA A 344 -1.56 2.52 5.03
CA ALA A 344 -2.02 2.96 3.71
C ALA A 344 -3.09 2.01 3.13
N LEU A 345 -4.20 2.58 2.64
CA LEU A 345 -5.29 1.85 2.00
C LEU A 345 -5.63 2.45 0.62
N VAL A 346 -5.71 1.61 -0.39
CA VAL A 346 -6.22 1.94 -1.73
C VAL A 346 -7.54 1.20 -1.96
N LEU A 347 -8.56 1.93 -2.37
CA LEU A 347 -9.89 1.36 -2.62
C LEU A 347 -10.04 0.97 -4.08
N SER A 348 -10.41 -0.29 -4.30
CA SER A 348 -10.89 -0.83 -5.56
C SER A 348 -12.36 -0.47 -5.80
N ARG A 349 -12.88 -0.78 -7.00
CA ARG A 349 -14.28 -0.51 -7.35
C ARG A 349 -15.28 -1.58 -6.90
N HIS A 350 -14.83 -2.60 -6.15
CA HIS A 350 -15.71 -3.62 -5.58
C HIS A 350 -16.69 -2.96 -4.60
N SER A 351 -17.96 -2.85 -4.98
CA SER A 351 -18.99 -2.14 -4.21
C SER A 351 -19.64 -2.99 -3.11
N VAL A 352 -19.57 -4.30 -3.27
CA VAL A 352 -19.91 -5.32 -2.27
C VAL A 352 -18.63 -6.06 -1.88
N PRO A 353 -18.50 -6.57 -0.63
CA PRO A 353 -17.36 -7.39 -0.25
C PRO A 353 -17.31 -8.62 -1.17
N PRO A 354 -16.26 -8.76 -2.00
CA PRO A 354 -16.27 -9.71 -3.10
C PRO A 354 -16.13 -11.16 -2.65
N TYR A 355 -15.88 -11.39 -1.35
CA TYR A 355 -15.78 -12.70 -0.73
C TYR A 355 -17.07 -13.17 -0.05
N THR A 356 -18.13 -12.35 -0.08
CA THR A 356 -19.46 -12.72 0.44
C THR A 356 -20.48 -12.82 -0.68
N MET A 357 -21.40 -13.77 -0.61
CA MET A 357 -22.50 -13.89 -1.56
C MET A 357 -23.39 -12.63 -1.54
N ALA A 358 -23.67 -12.06 -2.71
CA ALA A 358 -24.54 -10.89 -2.82
C ALA A 358 -26.01 -11.29 -2.68
N ARG A 359 -26.81 -10.43 -2.01
CA ARG A 359 -28.27 -10.62 -1.87
C ARG A 359 -29.02 -10.69 -3.21
N GLY A 360 -28.48 -10.05 -4.26
CA GLY A 360 -29.08 -10.01 -5.60
C GLY A 360 -28.54 -11.09 -6.55
N GLY A 361 -28.14 -12.23 -6.00
CA GLY A 361 -27.63 -13.38 -6.77
C GLY A 361 -26.11 -13.35 -6.99
N ASP A 362 -25.53 -14.54 -7.05
CA ASP A 362 -24.11 -14.78 -7.26
C ASP A 362 -23.88 -16.17 -7.86
N ILE A 363 -22.63 -16.41 -8.27
CA ILE A 363 -22.17 -17.73 -8.69
C ILE A 363 -21.18 -18.20 -7.64
N ALA A 364 -21.44 -19.34 -6.99
CA ALA A 364 -20.49 -19.92 -6.04
C ALA A 364 -19.24 -20.42 -6.77
N LEU A 365 -18.06 -20.23 -6.17
CA LEU A 365 -16.78 -20.66 -6.74
C LEU A 365 -16.77 -22.18 -6.92
N ARG A 366 -17.26 -22.93 -5.93
CA ARG A 366 -17.33 -24.40 -6.01
C ARG A 366 -18.22 -24.89 -7.15
N ASP A 367 -19.37 -24.26 -7.36
CA ASP A 367 -20.30 -24.61 -8.46
C ASP A 367 -19.67 -24.32 -9.82
N PHE A 368 -18.92 -23.22 -9.94
CA PHE A 368 -18.17 -22.92 -11.15
C PHE A 368 -17.09 -23.98 -11.43
N LEU A 369 -16.33 -24.38 -10.40
CA LEU A 369 -15.27 -25.37 -10.55
C LEU A 369 -15.80 -26.78 -10.89
N SER A 370 -16.98 -27.15 -10.37
CA SER A 370 -17.57 -28.46 -10.61
C SER A 370 -18.23 -28.59 -12.00
N THR A 371 -18.85 -27.51 -12.49
CA THR A 371 -19.57 -27.52 -13.76
C THR A 371 -18.72 -27.07 -14.94
N GLY A 372 -17.67 -26.29 -14.70
CA GLY A 372 -16.87 -25.63 -15.73
C GLY A 372 -17.64 -24.60 -16.57
N GLN A 373 -18.93 -24.39 -16.28
CA GLN A 373 -19.77 -23.47 -16.98
C GLN A 373 -19.74 -22.15 -16.25
N THR A 374 -19.36 -21.08 -16.95
CA THR A 374 -19.75 -19.74 -16.51
C THR A 374 -21.22 -19.64 -16.86
N PRO A 375 -22.15 -19.62 -15.88
CA PRO A 375 -23.55 -19.52 -16.22
C PRO A 375 -23.78 -18.29 -17.09
N CYS A 376 -24.68 -18.36 -18.07
CA CYS A 376 -25.09 -17.24 -18.93
C CYS A 376 -25.86 -16.14 -18.14
N LEU A 377 -25.57 -15.98 -16.85
CA LEU A 377 -26.29 -15.26 -15.82
C LEU A 377 -25.87 -13.80 -15.68
N TYR A 378 -25.09 -13.24 -16.62
CA TYR A 378 -24.75 -11.83 -16.55
C TYR A 378 -26.01 -10.97 -16.38
N ASN A 379 -27.15 -11.34 -16.96
CA ASN A 379 -28.39 -10.59 -16.82
C ASN A 379 -29.17 -10.84 -15.51
N GLU A 380 -28.92 -11.95 -14.82
CA GLU A 380 -29.69 -12.38 -13.62
C GLU A 380 -29.03 -11.99 -12.30
N VAL A 381 -27.74 -11.64 -12.32
CA VAL A 381 -27.03 -11.15 -11.13
C VAL A 381 -27.08 -9.62 -11.01
N ALA A 382 -26.97 -9.15 -9.77
CA ALA A 382 -26.92 -7.71 -9.45
C ALA A 382 -25.84 -6.97 -10.25
N PRO A 383 -26.04 -5.67 -10.60
CA PRO A 383 -25.09 -4.90 -11.41
C PRO A 383 -23.66 -4.86 -10.84
N ALA A 384 -23.52 -4.84 -9.51
CA ALA A 384 -22.22 -4.89 -8.84
C ALA A 384 -21.48 -6.21 -9.10
N VAL A 385 -22.17 -7.34 -8.92
CA VAL A 385 -21.64 -8.69 -9.17
C VAL A 385 -21.25 -8.85 -10.63
N ARG A 386 -22.11 -8.40 -11.54
CA ARG A 386 -21.86 -8.39 -12.99
C ARG A 386 -20.60 -7.61 -13.35
N HIS A 387 -20.37 -6.48 -12.68
CA HIS A 387 -19.18 -5.66 -12.93
C HIS A 387 -17.90 -6.41 -12.54
N ASP A 388 -17.88 -7.03 -11.37
CA ASP A 388 -16.74 -7.80 -10.86
C ASP A 388 -16.47 -9.06 -11.70
N LEU A 389 -17.53 -9.77 -12.11
CA LEU A 389 -17.39 -10.94 -13.01
C LEU A 389 -16.87 -10.56 -14.40
N ARG A 390 -17.28 -9.41 -14.95
CA ARG A 390 -16.69 -8.89 -16.20
C ARG A 390 -15.22 -8.51 -16.04
N LEU A 391 -14.85 -7.94 -14.89
CA LEU A 391 -13.46 -7.65 -14.60
C LEU A 391 -12.65 -8.95 -14.58
N LEU A 392 -13.18 -9.98 -13.93
CA LEU A 392 -12.56 -11.30 -13.84
C LEU A 392 -12.37 -11.91 -15.23
N SER A 393 -13.42 -12.00 -16.04
CA SER A 393 -13.36 -12.62 -17.37
C SER A 393 -12.47 -11.85 -18.36
N ASN A 394 -12.37 -10.53 -18.24
CA ASN A 394 -11.50 -9.73 -19.11
C ASN A 394 -10.00 -9.86 -18.77
N LEU A 395 -9.66 -10.23 -17.55
CA LEU A 395 -8.27 -10.21 -17.05
C LEU A 395 -7.72 -11.58 -16.67
N LEU A 396 -8.58 -12.58 -16.53
CA LEU A 396 -8.21 -13.93 -16.18
C LEU A 396 -8.90 -14.91 -17.13
N PRO A 397 -8.16 -15.71 -17.90
CA PRO A 397 -8.73 -16.86 -18.60
C PRO A 397 -9.17 -17.88 -17.53
N LEU A 398 -10.47 -17.96 -17.28
CA LEU A 398 -11.04 -18.79 -16.20
C LEU A 398 -10.79 -20.28 -16.42
N GLU A 399 -10.43 -20.69 -17.64
CA GLU A 399 -10.05 -22.05 -18.00
C GLU A 399 -8.84 -22.54 -17.21
N ILE A 400 -7.99 -21.62 -16.70
CA ILE A 400 -6.85 -21.97 -15.84
C ILE A 400 -7.26 -22.65 -14.54
N LEU A 401 -8.48 -22.39 -14.07
CA LEU A 401 -9.02 -22.93 -12.83
C LEU A 401 -9.67 -24.30 -13.03
N LEU A 402 -9.97 -24.65 -14.27
CA LEU A 402 -10.66 -25.89 -14.58
C LEU A 402 -9.65 -27.03 -14.69
N PRO A 403 -9.98 -28.22 -14.18
CA PRO A 403 -9.16 -29.39 -14.42
C PRO A 403 -9.01 -29.62 -15.93
N PRO A 404 -7.87 -30.17 -16.40
CA PRO A 404 -7.72 -30.53 -17.79
C PRO A 404 -8.86 -31.46 -18.19
N ALA A 405 -9.43 -31.29 -19.39
CA ALA A 405 -10.62 -32.01 -19.87
C ALA A 405 -10.50 -33.55 -19.86
N THR A 406 -9.32 -34.08 -19.53
CA THR A 406 -8.99 -35.51 -19.41
C THR A 406 -9.03 -36.05 -17.97
N ALA A 407 -9.19 -35.21 -16.94
CA ALA A 407 -9.25 -35.66 -15.54
C ALA A 407 -10.63 -36.29 -15.24
N ARG A 408 -10.63 -37.49 -14.65
CA ARG A 408 -11.88 -38.18 -14.30
C ARG A 408 -12.54 -37.51 -13.09
N PRO A 409 -13.89 -37.49 -12.99
CA PRO A 409 -14.62 -36.81 -11.91
C PRO A 409 -14.29 -37.24 -10.48
N GLY A 410 -13.56 -38.35 -10.29
CA GLY A 410 -13.20 -38.90 -8.97
C GLY A 410 -11.80 -38.54 -8.46
N GLU A 411 -10.99 -37.79 -9.22
CA GLU A 411 -9.61 -37.46 -8.83
C GLU A 411 -9.45 -36.03 -8.26
N LEU A 412 -10.55 -35.31 -8.02
CA LEU A 412 -10.54 -33.83 -7.87
C LEU A 412 -11.26 -33.26 -6.63
N LEU A 413 -11.64 -34.09 -5.65
CA LEU A 413 -12.21 -33.62 -4.38
C LEU A 413 -11.22 -33.72 -3.23
#